data_AF-A0A7Y5HEJ2-F1
#
_entry.id   AF-A0A7Y5HEJ2-F1
#
_cell.length_a   1.000
_cell.length_b   1.000
_cell.length_c   1.000
_cell.angle_alpha   90.00
_cell.angle_beta   90.00
_cell.angle_gamma   90.00
#
_symmetry.space_group_name_H-M   'P 1'
#
loop_
_entity.id
_entity.type
_entity.pdbx_description
1 polymer ?
#
loop_
_entity_poly.entity_id
_entity_poly.type
_entity_poly.pdbx_seq_one_letter_code
_entity_poly.pdbx_strand_id
1 'polypeptide(L)'
;MTPEAAPRKSPPRHSGRALLALGLAALGVPLVPALLGYSALCDIRESDGALRGRASAVVSIALGLLWFVAAAAGVFFSARPDLVMPRLFPADFERRHASATDGLQRLWAQQQRMRSEDLDGNGIRDYWVDDASGMYRHAMARFGHPDIAGLDLALADDAPWSDAHGPVTPRDGYYFRSLPGVDRRSQFAFSARPARFGIDGVFSYYVDERGQVWSRNMEGTGAAGRLEDPAADGWTPVSPR
;
A
#
# COMPACT_ATOMS: atom_id res chain seq x y z
N MET A 1 89.93 0.36 12.75
CA MET A 1 88.78 1.18 12.33
C MET A 1 87.62 0.24 12.09
N THR A 2 86.75 0.09 13.07
CA THR A 2 85.52 -0.72 12.98
C THR A 2 84.43 0.11 12.32
N PRO A 3 83.71 -0.41 11.30
CA PRO A 3 82.65 0.34 10.64
C PRO A 3 81.48 0.56 11.60
N GLU A 4 81.12 1.82 11.79
CA GLU A 4 79.98 2.27 12.57
C GLU A 4 78.69 1.75 11.92
N ALA A 5 77.98 0.88 12.62
CA ALA A 5 76.79 0.22 12.12
C ALA A 5 75.66 1.26 11.93
N ALA A 6 75.20 1.41 10.69
CA ALA A 6 74.13 2.34 10.35
C ALA A 6 72.87 2.08 11.20
N PRO A 7 72.20 3.13 11.70
CA PRO A 7 71.06 3.00 12.60
C PRO A 7 69.94 2.21 11.92
N ARG A 8 69.53 1.10 12.56
CA ARG A 8 68.38 0.30 12.11
C ARG A 8 67.12 1.16 12.17
N LYS A 9 66.56 1.51 11.00
CA LYS A 9 65.22 2.12 10.90
C LYS A 9 64.20 1.17 11.54
N SER A 10 63.52 1.68 12.57
CA SER A 10 62.43 0.97 13.24
C SER A 10 61.29 0.69 12.25
N PRO A 11 60.63 -0.48 12.32
CA PRO A 11 59.54 -0.81 11.41
C PRO A 11 58.37 0.16 11.60
N PRO A 12 57.70 0.57 10.50
CA PRO A 12 56.61 1.54 10.56
C PRO A 12 55.43 1.04 11.40
N ARG A 13 55.00 1.85 12.38
CA ARG A 13 53.86 1.59 13.29
C ARG A 13 52.49 1.89 12.66
N HIS A 14 52.26 1.53 11.39
CA HIS A 14 51.11 2.03 10.62
C HIS A 14 49.89 1.07 10.49
N SER A 15 49.91 -0.13 11.08
CA SER A 15 48.81 -1.10 10.93
C SER A 15 47.55 -0.81 11.77
N GLY A 16 47.67 -0.06 12.88
CA GLY A 16 46.55 0.15 13.81
C GLY A 16 45.43 1.05 13.29
N ARG A 17 45.77 2.11 12.54
CA ARG A 17 44.78 3.10 12.06
C ARG A 17 43.89 2.55 10.94
N ALA A 18 44.44 1.73 10.04
CA ALA A 18 43.68 1.11 8.97
C ALA A 18 42.65 0.08 9.49
N LEU A 19 43.03 -0.70 10.51
CA LEU A 19 42.12 -1.65 11.17
C LEU A 19 41.02 -0.92 11.96
N LEU A 20 41.36 0.18 12.63
CA LEU A 20 40.40 1.02 13.36
C LEU A 20 39.38 1.69 12.41
N ALA A 21 39.82 2.13 11.22
CA ALA A 21 38.95 2.68 10.19
C ALA A 21 37.94 1.66 9.66
N LEU A 22 38.38 0.41 9.46
CA LEU A 22 37.52 -0.71 9.07
C LEU A 22 36.48 -1.05 10.14
N GLY A 23 36.87 -1.04 11.42
CA GLY A 23 35.95 -1.26 12.53
C GLY A 23 34.89 -0.15 12.68
N LEU A 24 35.28 1.11 12.48
CA LEU A 24 34.35 2.24 12.56
C LEU A 24 33.39 2.32 11.36
N ALA A 25 33.81 1.82 10.19
CA ALA A 25 32.93 1.68 9.04
C ALA A 25 31.78 0.71 9.31
N ALA A 26 32.02 -0.34 10.09
CA ALA A 26 30.97 -1.30 10.49
C ALA A 26 29.94 -0.70 11.47
N LEU A 27 30.25 0.41 12.13
CA LEU A 27 29.36 1.09 13.10
C LEU A 27 28.49 2.19 12.47
N GLY A 28 28.52 2.36 11.14
CA GLY A 28 27.56 3.23 10.44
C GLY A 28 27.80 4.73 10.58
N VAL A 29 29.03 5.16 10.90
CA VAL A 29 29.41 6.59 10.91
C VAL A 29 30.23 6.89 9.65
N PRO A 30 29.63 7.30 8.52
CA PRO A 30 30.26 7.32 7.19
C PRO A 30 31.43 8.29 7.05
N LEU A 31 31.38 9.38 7.81
CA LEU A 31 32.36 10.45 7.72
C LEU A 31 33.75 9.97 8.20
N VAL A 32 33.76 9.07 9.18
CA VAL A 32 35.00 8.64 9.85
C VAL A 32 35.85 7.71 8.97
N PRO A 33 35.31 6.68 8.28
CA PRO A 33 36.05 5.86 7.33
C PRO A 33 36.59 6.64 6.13
N ALA A 34 35.83 7.61 5.60
CA ALA A 34 36.27 8.43 4.48
C ALA A 34 37.47 9.32 4.87
N LEU A 35 37.39 9.98 6.03
CA LEU A 35 38.47 10.81 6.57
C LEU A 35 39.71 9.97 6.93
N LEU A 36 39.53 8.78 7.50
CA LEU A 36 40.64 7.87 7.84
C LEU A 36 41.27 7.25 6.58
N GLY A 37 40.49 6.90 5.57
CA GLY A 37 40.98 6.44 4.27
C GLY A 37 41.77 7.52 3.53
N TYR A 38 41.29 8.77 3.55
CA TYR A 38 42.01 9.93 3.01
C TYR A 38 43.33 10.20 3.75
N SER A 39 43.31 10.18 5.09
CA SER A 39 44.54 10.32 5.88
C SER A 39 45.55 9.22 5.58
N ALA A 40 45.10 7.97 5.43
CA ALA A 40 45.98 6.86 5.06
C ALA A 40 46.58 7.03 3.66
N LEU A 41 45.85 7.60 2.70
CA LEU A 41 46.38 7.93 1.36
C LEU A 41 47.46 9.02 1.43
N CYS A 42 47.30 10.04 2.27
CA CYS A 42 48.32 11.08 2.48
C CYS A 42 49.60 10.47 3.06
N ASP A 43 49.49 9.63 4.09
CA ASP A 43 50.63 8.94 4.70
C ASP A 43 51.35 8.00 3.70
N ILE A 44 50.61 7.37 2.79
CA ILE A 44 51.19 6.52 1.72
C ILE A 44 51.92 7.34 0.66
N ARG A 45 51.48 8.57 0.40
CA ARG A 45 52.12 9.48 -0.55
C ARG A 45 53.47 9.96 -0.02
N GLU A 46 53.59 10.16 1.29
CA GLU A 46 54.84 10.58 1.95
C GLU A 46 55.85 9.43 2.14
N SER A 47 55.42 8.17 2.11
CA SER A 47 56.27 7.00 2.41
C SER A 47 56.97 6.36 1.20
N ASP A 48 57.28 7.14 0.15
CA ASP A 48 58.04 6.70 -1.04
C ASP A 48 57.56 5.38 -1.68
N GLY A 49 56.25 5.11 -1.61
CA GLY A 49 55.62 4.07 -2.43
C GLY A 49 55.80 2.63 -1.96
N ALA A 50 56.12 2.38 -0.69
CA ALA A 50 56.01 1.04 -0.13
C ALA A 50 54.56 0.52 -0.23
N LEU A 51 54.30 -0.37 -1.20
CA LEU A 51 52.98 -0.84 -1.65
C LEU A 51 52.11 -1.54 -0.58
N ARG A 52 52.65 -1.85 0.60
CA ARG A 52 51.93 -2.52 1.69
C ARG A 52 51.00 -1.53 2.40
N GLY A 53 49.81 -1.34 1.84
CA GLY A 53 48.73 -0.54 2.43
C GLY A 53 47.84 0.19 1.42
N ARG A 54 48.27 0.29 0.15
CA ARG A 54 47.50 0.95 -0.92
C ARG A 54 46.16 0.29 -1.19
N ALA A 55 46.15 -1.04 -1.31
CA ALA A 55 44.93 -1.78 -1.58
C ALA A 55 43.88 -1.59 -0.47
N SER A 56 44.29 -1.69 0.80
CA SER A 56 43.38 -1.46 1.93
C SER A 56 42.86 -0.03 1.98
N ALA A 57 43.71 0.98 1.71
CA ALA A 57 43.26 2.38 1.71
C ALA A 57 42.22 2.65 0.61
N VAL A 58 42.45 2.13 -0.61
CA VAL A 58 41.51 2.26 -1.74
C VAL A 58 40.18 1.56 -1.44
N VAL A 59 40.22 0.34 -0.87
CA VAL A 59 39.01 -0.40 -0.50
C VAL A 59 38.21 0.34 0.57
N SER A 60 38.86 0.91 1.60
CA SER A 60 38.18 1.68 2.65
C SER A 60 37.48 2.92 2.10
N ILE A 61 38.10 3.62 1.15
CA ILE A 61 37.50 4.80 0.51
C ILE A 61 36.31 4.39 -0.36
N ALA A 62 36.43 3.33 -1.16
CA ALA A 62 35.34 2.83 -1.99
C ALA A 62 34.13 2.41 -1.16
N LEU A 63 34.35 1.69 -0.05
CA LEU A 63 33.28 1.30 0.88
C LEU A 63 32.66 2.52 1.58
N GLY A 64 33.46 3.49 2.00
CA GLY A 64 32.96 4.73 2.61
C GLY A 64 32.08 5.54 1.64
N LEU A 65 32.49 5.65 0.38
CA LEU A 65 31.70 6.31 -0.67
C LEU A 65 30.41 5.55 -0.97
N LEU A 66 30.45 4.22 -1.09
CA LEU A 66 29.26 3.41 -1.34
C LEU A 66 28.22 3.57 -0.22
N TRP A 67 28.66 3.51 1.04
CA TRP A 67 27.78 3.72 2.18
C TRP A 67 27.20 5.14 2.19
N PHE A 68 28.03 6.15 1.90
CA PHE A 68 27.55 7.54 1.81
C PHE A 68 26.47 7.70 0.75
N VAL A 69 26.64 7.10 -0.44
CA VAL A 69 25.60 7.11 -1.49
C VAL A 69 24.34 6.40 -1.02
N ALA A 70 24.45 5.24 -0.36
CA ALA A 70 23.30 4.50 0.16
C ALA A 70 22.55 5.28 1.26
N ALA A 71 23.27 5.94 2.17
CA ALA A 71 22.68 6.76 3.21
C ALA A 71 22.08 8.06 2.67
N ALA A 72 22.74 8.73 1.72
CA ALA A 72 22.19 9.89 1.04
C ALA A 72 20.93 9.54 0.27
N ALA A 73 20.92 8.38 -0.40
CA ALA A 73 19.72 7.83 -1.02
C ALA A 73 18.65 7.57 0.04
N GLY A 74 18.95 6.88 1.14
CA GLY A 74 18.00 6.61 2.22
C GLY A 74 17.39 7.88 2.83
N VAL A 75 18.20 8.90 3.10
CA VAL A 75 17.74 10.20 3.60
C VAL A 75 16.88 10.91 2.56
N PHE A 76 17.29 10.89 1.27
CA PHE A 76 16.50 11.43 0.17
C PHE A 76 15.15 10.73 0.05
N PHE A 77 15.13 9.40 0.14
CA PHE A 77 13.93 8.56 0.14
C PHE A 77 13.01 8.88 1.34
N SER A 78 13.56 9.10 2.53
CA SER A 78 12.78 9.43 3.73
C SER A 78 12.29 10.87 3.78
N ALA A 79 13.07 11.83 3.27
CA ALA A 79 12.76 13.25 3.32
C ALA A 79 11.86 13.70 2.17
N ARG A 80 11.86 12.94 1.07
CA ARG A 80 11.04 13.18 -0.12
C ARG A 80 10.27 11.93 -0.54
N PRO A 81 9.39 11.39 0.33
CA PRO A 81 8.56 10.25 -0.03
C PRO A 81 7.70 10.58 -1.26
N ASP A 82 7.34 11.85 -1.46
CA ASP A 82 6.65 12.41 -2.62
C ASP A 82 7.42 12.27 -3.95
N LEU A 83 8.76 12.21 -3.96
CA LEU A 83 9.57 12.10 -5.18
C LEU A 83 9.90 10.65 -5.56
N VAL A 84 9.78 9.72 -4.61
CA VAL A 84 10.06 8.29 -4.83
C VAL A 84 8.78 7.48 -4.94
N MET A 85 7.74 7.87 -4.20
CA MET A 85 6.39 7.35 -4.33
C MET A 85 5.40 8.25 -5.12
N PRO A 86 5.77 9.11 -6.09
CA PRO A 86 4.78 9.93 -6.79
C PRO A 86 3.89 9.12 -7.73
N ARG A 87 4.09 7.81 -7.90
CA ARG A 87 3.39 7.02 -8.94
C ARG A 87 3.15 5.54 -8.62
N LEU A 88 3.34 5.08 -7.38
CA LEU A 88 2.90 3.71 -7.05
C LEU A 88 1.39 3.62 -6.79
N PHE A 89 0.73 4.75 -6.51
CA PHE A 89 -0.73 4.86 -6.54
C PHE A 89 -1.10 5.91 -7.59
N PRO A 90 -1.26 5.52 -8.87
CA PRO A 90 -1.58 6.45 -9.96
C PRO A 90 -2.89 7.19 -9.65
N ALA A 91 -3.15 8.32 -10.33
CA ALA A 91 -4.45 9.02 -10.31
C ALA A 91 -5.66 8.07 -10.51
N ASP A 92 -5.40 6.91 -11.10
CA ASP A 92 -6.32 5.77 -11.17
C ASP A 92 -6.84 5.34 -9.81
N PHE A 93 -6.03 5.32 -8.75
CA PHE A 93 -6.44 4.89 -7.42
C PHE A 93 -7.54 5.78 -6.84
N GLU A 94 -7.36 7.10 -6.90
CA GLU A 94 -8.38 8.04 -6.44
C GLU A 94 -9.67 7.93 -7.25
N ARG A 95 -9.56 7.75 -8.58
CA ARG A 95 -10.69 7.52 -9.46
C ARG A 95 -11.44 6.23 -9.12
N ARG A 96 -10.72 5.13 -8.87
CA ARG A 96 -11.32 3.85 -8.50
C ARG A 96 -11.95 3.90 -7.10
N HIS A 97 -11.33 4.60 -6.16
CA HIS A 97 -11.94 4.88 -4.86
C HIS A 97 -13.26 5.63 -5.03
N ALA A 98 -13.26 6.73 -5.80
CA ALA A 98 -14.46 7.49 -6.09
C ALA A 98 -15.55 6.63 -6.75
N SER A 99 -15.18 5.76 -7.69
CA SER A 99 -16.11 4.84 -8.34
C SER A 99 -16.69 3.80 -7.36
N ALA A 100 -15.87 3.24 -6.46
CA ALA A 100 -16.34 2.31 -5.43
C ALA A 100 -17.34 2.99 -4.49
N THR A 101 -17.05 4.21 -4.03
CA THR A 101 -17.96 4.97 -3.16
C THR A 101 -19.24 5.38 -3.87
N ASP A 102 -19.16 5.79 -5.15
CA ASP A 102 -20.33 6.09 -5.98
C ASP A 102 -21.22 4.85 -6.16
N GLY A 103 -20.61 3.70 -6.44
CA GLY A 103 -21.33 2.43 -6.56
C GLY A 103 -22.09 2.05 -5.30
N LEU A 104 -21.47 2.22 -4.13
CA LEU A 104 -22.13 1.98 -2.85
C LEU A 104 -23.26 2.98 -2.58
N GLN A 105 -23.07 4.26 -2.88
CA GLN A 105 -24.12 5.28 -2.74
C GLN A 105 -25.31 5.01 -3.68
N ARG A 106 -25.04 4.57 -4.91
CA ARG A 106 -26.09 4.12 -5.84
C ARG A 106 -26.85 2.93 -5.26
N LEU A 107 -26.17 1.90 -4.75
CA LEU A 107 -26.84 0.76 -4.10
C LEU A 107 -27.67 1.18 -2.89
N TRP A 108 -27.15 2.07 -2.05
CA TRP A 108 -27.87 2.63 -0.91
C TRP A 108 -29.15 3.36 -1.34
N ALA A 109 -29.07 4.25 -2.34
CA ALA A 109 -30.24 4.97 -2.84
C ALA A 109 -31.31 4.02 -3.38
N GLN A 110 -30.91 2.93 -4.05
CA GLN A 110 -31.84 1.94 -4.57
C GLN A 110 -32.51 1.14 -3.46
N GLN A 111 -31.79 0.82 -2.39
CA GLN A 111 -32.37 0.19 -1.21
C GLN A 111 -33.40 1.07 -0.52
N GLN A 112 -33.14 2.38 -0.43
CA GLN A 112 -34.14 3.32 0.10
C GLN A 112 -35.40 3.33 -0.74
N ARG A 113 -35.27 3.33 -2.08
CA ARG A 113 -36.41 3.25 -3.00
C ARG A 113 -37.16 1.93 -2.88
N MET A 114 -36.44 0.82 -2.83
CA MET A 114 -37.00 -0.53 -2.64
C MET A 114 -37.97 -0.55 -1.46
N ARG A 115 -37.50 -0.01 -0.33
CA ARG A 115 -38.25 0.07 0.92
C ARG A 115 -39.40 1.07 0.88
N SER A 116 -39.19 2.26 0.34
CA SER A 116 -40.21 3.31 0.35
C SER A 116 -41.37 3.00 -0.61
N GLU A 117 -41.06 2.35 -1.74
CA GLU A 117 -42.00 2.10 -2.83
C GLU A 117 -42.50 0.64 -2.88
N ASP A 118 -42.03 -0.26 -2.00
CA ASP A 118 -42.38 -1.70 -2.02
C ASP A 118 -42.17 -2.28 -3.44
N LEU A 119 -40.96 -2.11 -3.96
CA LEU A 119 -40.66 -2.44 -5.36
C LEU A 119 -40.68 -3.95 -5.63
N ASP A 120 -40.61 -4.80 -4.60
CA ASP A 120 -40.84 -6.24 -4.74
C ASP A 120 -42.31 -6.64 -4.61
N GLY A 121 -43.18 -5.74 -4.13
CA GLY A 121 -44.63 -5.90 -4.10
C GLY A 121 -45.08 -7.01 -3.19
N ASN A 122 -44.29 -7.32 -2.17
CA ASN A 122 -44.63 -8.32 -1.18
C ASN A 122 -45.57 -7.74 -0.09
N GLY A 123 -45.89 -6.43 -0.15
CA GLY A 123 -46.73 -5.73 0.81
C GLY A 123 -46.00 -5.28 2.08
N ILE A 124 -44.68 -5.45 2.14
CA ILE A 124 -43.80 -5.16 3.26
C ILE A 124 -42.77 -4.13 2.80
N ARG A 125 -42.62 -3.06 3.57
CA ARG A 125 -41.58 -2.05 3.32
C ARG A 125 -40.25 -2.49 3.91
N ASP A 126 -39.59 -3.42 3.26
CA ASP A 126 -38.26 -3.94 3.61
C ASP A 126 -37.20 -3.65 2.54
N TYR A 127 -35.96 -4.02 2.85
CA TYR A 127 -34.83 -3.84 1.93
C TYR A 127 -34.68 -5.06 1.04
N TRP A 128 -34.08 -4.88 -0.14
CA TRP A 128 -33.67 -6.00 -0.98
C TRP A 128 -32.49 -6.73 -0.34
N VAL A 129 -32.56 -8.05 -0.29
CA VAL A 129 -31.68 -8.83 0.59
C VAL A 129 -30.81 -9.86 -0.10
N ASP A 130 -31.10 -10.13 -1.36
CA ASP A 130 -30.23 -10.98 -2.13
C ASP A 130 -29.04 -10.15 -2.60
N ASP A 131 -28.49 -10.53 -3.73
CA ASP A 131 -27.34 -9.90 -4.34
C ASP A 131 -27.77 -8.68 -5.21
N ALA A 132 -26.83 -7.79 -5.53
CA ALA A 132 -27.06 -6.63 -6.38
C ALA A 132 -27.52 -7.04 -7.79
N SER A 133 -27.04 -8.18 -8.29
CA SER A 133 -27.50 -8.77 -9.55
C SER A 133 -28.97 -9.19 -9.50
N GLY A 134 -29.44 -9.70 -8.36
CA GLY A 134 -30.84 -10.03 -8.08
C GLY A 134 -31.73 -8.81 -8.11
N MET A 135 -31.27 -7.70 -7.52
CA MET A 135 -32.00 -6.43 -7.53
C MET A 135 -32.25 -5.96 -8.96
N TYR A 136 -31.23 -6.04 -9.81
CA TYR A 136 -31.32 -5.73 -11.23
C TYR A 136 -32.29 -6.66 -11.97
N ARG A 137 -32.20 -7.99 -11.75
CA ARG A 137 -33.12 -8.97 -12.35
C ARG A 137 -34.57 -8.66 -12.02
N HIS A 138 -34.83 -8.43 -10.74
CA HIS A 138 -36.16 -8.14 -10.25
C HIS A 138 -36.72 -6.87 -10.88
N ALA A 139 -35.90 -5.81 -10.92
CA ALA A 139 -36.27 -4.56 -11.57
C ALA A 139 -36.59 -4.73 -13.05
N MET A 140 -35.75 -5.48 -13.77
CA MET A 140 -35.98 -5.80 -15.19
C MET A 140 -37.27 -6.58 -15.40
N ALA A 141 -37.51 -7.61 -14.59
CA ALA A 141 -38.69 -8.46 -14.71
C ALA A 141 -39.99 -7.70 -14.42
N ARG A 142 -39.96 -6.76 -13.48
CA ARG A 142 -41.15 -6.06 -13.02
C ARG A 142 -41.44 -4.75 -13.75
N PHE A 143 -40.41 -3.96 -14.02
CA PHE A 143 -40.56 -2.60 -14.56
C PHE A 143 -40.11 -2.48 -16.01
N GLY A 144 -39.39 -3.47 -16.54
CA GLY A 144 -38.84 -3.42 -17.91
C GLY A 144 -37.74 -2.37 -18.10
N HIS A 145 -37.27 -1.71 -17.04
CA HIS A 145 -36.18 -0.74 -17.10
C HIS A 145 -35.16 -1.00 -15.96
N PRO A 146 -33.85 -0.99 -16.26
CA PRO A 146 -32.78 -1.26 -15.30
C PRO A 146 -32.42 -0.10 -14.37
N ASP A 147 -33.27 0.91 -14.21
CA ASP A 147 -32.92 2.11 -13.43
C ASP A 147 -32.72 1.82 -11.93
N ILE A 148 -33.01 0.59 -11.51
CA ILE A 148 -32.76 0.07 -10.18
C ILE A 148 -31.48 -0.79 -10.25
N ALA A 149 -30.50 -0.45 -9.42
CA ALA A 149 -29.11 -0.94 -9.36
C ALA A 149 -28.19 -0.57 -10.55
N GLY A 150 -28.68 -0.60 -11.79
CA GLY A 150 -27.85 -0.41 -12.99
C GLY A 150 -27.01 -1.65 -13.32
N LEU A 151 -26.88 -1.96 -14.62
CA LEU A 151 -26.26 -3.20 -15.11
C LEU A 151 -24.78 -3.32 -14.69
N ASP A 152 -24.07 -2.21 -14.61
CA ASP A 152 -22.66 -2.15 -14.21
C ASP A 152 -22.43 -2.69 -12.78
N LEU A 153 -23.33 -2.37 -11.84
CA LEU A 153 -23.27 -2.88 -10.47
C LEU A 153 -23.71 -4.33 -10.37
N ALA A 154 -24.69 -4.75 -11.17
CA ALA A 154 -25.14 -6.14 -11.25
C ALA A 154 -24.04 -7.07 -11.80
N LEU A 155 -23.30 -6.62 -12.82
CA LEU A 155 -22.15 -7.37 -13.37
C LEU A 155 -20.96 -7.40 -12.42
N ALA A 156 -20.81 -6.39 -11.57
CA ALA A 156 -19.76 -6.31 -10.56
C ALA A 156 -20.10 -7.03 -9.26
N ASP A 157 -21.21 -7.76 -9.19
CA ASP A 157 -21.57 -8.56 -8.03
C ASP A 157 -20.61 -9.75 -7.86
N ASP A 158 -19.96 -9.86 -6.71
CA ASP A 158 -19.00 -10.91 -6.41
C ASP A 158 -19.63 -12.26 -6.05
N ALA A 159 -20.92 -12.26 -5.71
CA ALA A 159 -21.63 -13.46 -5.30
C ALA A 159 -23.07 -13.44 -5.82
N PRO A 160 -23.27 -13.34 -7.15
CA PRO A 160 -24.59 -13.35 -7.71
C PRO A 160 -25.23 -14.71 -7.47
N TRP A 161 -26.51 -14.73 -7.12
CA TRP A 161 -27.27 -15.97 -6.98
C TRP A 161 -27.39 -16.73 -8.31
N SER A 162 -27.34 -16.02 -9.44
CA SER A 162 -27.35 -16.62 -10.77
C SER A 162 -26.46 -15.90 -11.77
N ASP A 163 -25.88 -16.65 -12.71
CA ASP A 163 -25.01 -16.15 -13.78
C ASP A 163 -25.79 -15.49 -14.94
N ALA A 164 -27.02 -15.04 -14.69
CA ALA A 164 -27.98 -14.66 -15.74
C ALA A 164 -27.56 -13.47 -16.62
N HIS A 165 -26.53 -12.71 -16.22
CA HIS A 165 -26.07 -11.51 -16.91
C HIS A 165 -24.66 -11.61 -17.50
N GLY A 166 -24.07 -12.81 -17.48
CA GLY A 166 -22.73 -13.05 -17.99
C GLY A 166 -21.66 -13.05 -16.88
N PRO A 167 -20.38 -13.01 -17.28
CA PRO A 167 -19.28 -13.16 -16.33
C PRO A 167 -19.19 -11.96 -15.38
N VAL A 168 -19.00 -12.26 -14.10
CA VAL A 168 -18.72 -11.27 -13.05
C VAL A 168 -17.49 -10.44 -13.46
N THR A 169 -17.69 -9.12 -13.57
CA THR A 169 -16.70 -8.18 -14.07
C THR A 169 -16.60 -6.99 -13.12
N PRO A 170 -15.40 -6.65 -12.60
CA PRO A 170 -15.27 -5.59 -11.62
C PRO A 170 -15.54 -4.24 -12.25
N ARG A 171 -16.32 -3.39 -11.58
CA ARG A 171 -16.56 -2.01 -11.99
C ARG A 171 -15.40 -1.16 -11.46
N ASP A 172 -14.62 -0.60 -12.38
CA ASP A 172 -13.42 0.19 -12.07
C ASP A 172 -12.48 -0.50 -11.07
N GLY A 173 -12.33 -1.82 -11.20
CA GLY A 173 -11.46 -2.61 -10.33
C GLY A 173 -12.06 -2.99 -8.98
N TYR A 174 -13.36 -2.78 -8.75
CA TYR A 174 -14.07 -3.21 -7.54
C TYR A 174 -15.21 -4.18 -7.85
N TYR A 175 -15.36 -5.18 -6.98
CA TYR A 175 -16.56 -6.00 -6.89
C TYR A 175 -17.43 -5.53 -5.73
N PHE A 176 -18.74 -5.73 -5.86
CA PHE A 176 -19.74 -5.35 -4.89
C PHE A 176 -20.41 -6.60 -4.33
N ARG A 177 -20.79 -6.57 -3.07
CA ARG A 177 -21.43 -7.73 -2.43
C ARG A 177 -22.33 -7.31 -1.28
N SER A 178 -23.53 -7.91 -1.21
CA SER A 178 -24.40 -7.83 -0.04
C SER A 178 -23.74 -8.53 1.16
N LEU A 179 -23.68 -7.86 2.32
CA LEU A 179 -23.10 -8.45 3.52
C LEU A 179 -24.05 -9.49 4.14
N PRO A 180 -23.57 -10.70 4.45
CA PRO A 180 -24.42 -11.73 5.04
C PRO A 180 -24.80 -11.38 6.49
N GLY A 181 -25.93 -11.94 6.94
CA GLY A 181 -26.33 -11.88 8.35
C GLY A 181 -26.95 -10.55 8.80
N VAL A 182 -27.30 -9.66 7.88
CA VAL A 182 -28.11 -8.46 8.17
C VAL A 182 -29.58 -8.82 8.32
N ASP A 183 -30.28 -8.15 9.25
CA ASP A 183 -31.74 -8.29 9.37
C ASP A 183 -32.43 -7.55 8.24
N ARG A 184 -32.96 -8.33 7.30
CA ARG A 184 -33.61 -7.92 6.05
C ARG A 184 -34.68 -6.84 6.22
N ARG A 185 -35.39 -6.86 7.35
CA ARG A 185 -36.52 -5.97 7.62
C ARG A 185 -36.10 -4.58 8.06
N SER A 186 -34.90 -4.44 8.59
CA SER A 186 -34.46 -3.23 9.29
C SER A 186 -33.10 -2.71 8.84
N GLN A 187 -32.29 -3.56 8.19
CA GLN A 187 -30.89 -3.30 7.87
C GLN A 187 -30.56 -3.82 6.47
N PHE A 188 -29.62 -3.15 5.84
CA PHE A 188 -28.89 -3.68 4.69
C PHE A 188 -27.45 -3.19 4.78
N ALA A 189 -26.54 -3.90 4.14
CA ALA A 189 -25.20 -3.39 3.93
C ALA A 189 -24.62 -3.98 2.66
N PHE A 190 -23.94 -3.13 1.88
CA PHE A 190 -23.14 -3.56 0.74
C PHE A 190 -21.69 -3.25 1.02
N SER A 191 -20.82 -4.13 0.56
CA SER A 191 -19.37 -3.92 0.55
C SER A 191 -18.87 -3.78 -0.88
N ALA A 192 -17.81 -3.00 -1.06
CA ALA A 192 -17.03 -2.93 -2.28
C ALA A 192 -15.60 -3.37 -1.95
N ARG A 193 -15.09 -4.36 -2.66
CA ARG A 193 -13.73 -4.91 -2.47
C ARG A 193 -12.93 -4.81 -3.77
N PRO A 194 -11.62 -4.55 -3.69
CA PRO A 194 -10.80 -4.49 -4.89
C PRO A 194 -10.75 -5.88 -5.54
N ALA A 195 -10.77 -5.91 -6.87
CA ALA A 195 -10.66 -7.14 -7.65
C ALA A 195 -9.32 -7.84 -7.41
N ARG A 196 -8.24 -7.06 -7.31
CA ARG A 196 -6.92 -7.51 -6.87
C ARG A 196 -6.36 -6.53 -5.85
N PHE A 197 -6.16 -7.00 -4.62
CA PHE A 197 -5.54 -6.22 -3.56
C PHE A 197 -4.13 -5.75 -3.96
N GLY A 198 -3.81 -4.48 -3.69
CA GLY A 198 -2.51 -3.89 -4.04
C GLY A 198 -2.35 -3.48 -5.51
N ILE A 199 -3.26 -3.90 -6.41
CA ILE A 199 -3.25 -3.53 -7.83
C ILE A 199 -4.46 -2.67 -8.20
N ASP A 200 -5.66 -3.15 -7.89
CA ASP A 200 -6.90 -2.48 -8.22
C ASP A 200 -7.32 -1.50 -7.10
N GLY A 201 -7.04 -1.88 -5.85
CA GLY A 201 -7.25 -1.06 -4.66
C GLY A 201 -6.59 -1.70 -3.42
N VAL A 202 -6.46 -0.93 -2.34
CA VAL A 202 -6.01 -1.45 -1.01
C VAL A 202 -7.07 -1.30 0.08
N PHE A 203 -8.13 -0.55 -0.19
CA PHE A 203 -9.24 -0.38 0.75
C PHE A 203 -10.41 -1.26 0.35
N SER A 204 -11.10 -1.81 1.32
CA SER A 204 -12.51 -2.18 1.16
C SER A 204 -13.36 -1.04 1.66
N TYR A 205 -14.56 -0.96 1.10
CA TYR A 205 -15.58 -0.01 1.49
C TYR A 205 -16.83 -0.78 1.88
N TYR A 206 -17.66 -0.18 2.71
CA TYR A 206 -19.03 -0.63 2.86
C TYR A 206 -19.95 0.56 3.15
N VAL A 207 -21.24 0.40 2.88
CA VAL A 207 -22.27 1.40 3.19
C VAL A 207 -23.31 0.80 4.12
N ASP A 208 -23.69 1.56 5.15
CA ASP A 208 -24.74 1.20 6.10
C ASP A 208 -26.12 1.76 5.70
N GLU A 209 -27.14 1.46 6.49
CA GLU A 209 -28.51 1.92 6.23
C GLU A 209 -28.67 3.45 6.27
N ARG A 210 -27.72 4.17 6.89
CA ARG A 210 -27.72 5.63 7.00
C ARG A 210 -27.07 6.30 5.78
N GLY A 211 -26.47 5.51 4.89
CA GLY A 211 -25.75 6.01 3.72
C GLY A 211 -24.34 6.48 4.06
N GLN A 212 -23.86 6.21 5.28
CA GLN A 212 -22.48 6.47 5.64
C GLN A 212 -21.62 5.39 4.98
N VAL A 213 -20.67 5.84 4.16
CA VAL A 213 -19.65 4.96 3.60
C VAL A 213 -18.49 4.91 4.55
N TRP A 214 -17.99 3.71 4.79
CA TRP A 214 -16.83 3.45 5.62
C TRP A 214 -15.74 2.80 4.79
N SER A 215 -14.50 2.96 5.21
CA SER A 215 -13.32 2.41 4.55
C SER A 215 -12.39 1.72 5.53
N ARG A 216 -11.72 0.65 5.09
CA ARG A 216 -10.70 -0.05 5.85
C ARG A 216 -9.62 -0.58 4.93
N ASN A 217 -8.35 -0.40 5.29
CA ASN A 217 -7.23 -1.01 4.58
C ASN A 217 -7.23 -2.53 4.86
N MET A 218 -7.17 -3.33 3.80
CA MET A 218 -7.35 -4.79 3.86
C MET A 218 -6.05 -5.59 4.00
N GLU A 219 -4.95 -4.94 4.35
CA GLU A 219 -3.64 -5.59 4.47
C GLU A 219 -3.73 -6.83 5.39
N GLY A 220 -3.69 -8.03 4.79
CA GLY A 220 -3.72 -9.32 5.49
C GLY A 220 -5.07 -9.73 6.11
N THR A 221 -6.17 -9.04 5.85
CA THR A 221 -7.49 -9.36 6.43
C THR A 221 -8.47 -9.87 5.38
N GLY A 222 -9.20 -10.94 5.70
CA GLY A 222 -10.25 -11.50 4.84
C GLY A 222 -11.45 -10.56 4.70
N ALA A 223 -12.40 -10.91 3.84
CA ALA A 223 -13.59 -10.11 3.59
C ALA A 223 -14.32 -9.72 4.88
N ALA A 224 -14.89 -8.51 4.89
CA ALA A 224 -15.63 -7.98 6.03
C ALA A 224 -16.82 -8.88 6.37
N GLY A 225 -16.93 -9.29 7.63
CA GLY A 225 -18.16 -9.85 8.18
C GLY A 225 -19.19 -8.75 8.47
N ARG A 226 -20.26 -9.10 9.18
CA ARG A 226 -21.20 -8.13 9.72
C ARG A 226 -20.45 -7.18 10.67
N LEU A 227 -20.66 -5.88 10.49
CA LEU A 227 -20.02 -4.82 11.29
C LEU A 227 -21.08 -4.24 12.23
N GLU A 228 -21.08 -4.69 13.48
CA GLU A 228 -21.98 -4.13 14.50
C GLU A 228 -21.48 -2.76 14.98
N ASP A 229 -20.17 -2.63 15.15
CA ASP A 229 -19.48 -1.36 15.46
C ASP A 229 -18.29 -1.16 14.51
N PRO A 230 -18.53 -0.50 13.37
CA PRO A 230 -17.50 -0.29 12.35
C PRO A 230 -16.28 0.44 12.91
N ALA A 231 -16.48 1.41 13.80
CA ALA A 231 -15.38 2.17 14.38
C ALA A 231 -14.53 1.30 15.30
N ALA A 232 -15.15 0.47 16.14
CA ALA A 232 -14.43 -0.52 16.95
C ALA A 232 -13.68 -1.55 16.11
N ASP A 233 -14.22 -1.90 14.94
CA ASP A 233 -13.62 -2.82 13.97
C ASP A 233 -12.53 -2.16 13.09
N GLY A 234 -12.15 -0.91 13.37
CA GLY A 234 -11.08 -0.20 12.66
C GLY A 234 -11.49 0.38 11.31
N TRP A 235 -12.79 0.55 11.05
CA TRP A 235 -13.28 1.27 9.89
C TRP A 235 -13.27 2.78 10.12
N THR A 236 -12.93 3.51 9.08
CA THR A 236 -12.90 4.98 9.08
C THR A 236 -14.03 5.52 8.20
N PRO A 237 -14.86 6.47 8.67
CA PRO A 237 -15.91 7.05 7.85
C PRO A 237 -15.30 7.83 6.69
N VAL A 238 -15.83 7.61 5.48
CA VAL A 238 -15.46 8.35 4.28
C VAL A 238 -16.33 9.61 4.23
N SER A 239 -15.70 10.78 4.19
CA SER A 239 -16.43 12.03 4.02
C SER A 239 -17.06 12.09 2.62
N PRO A 240 -18.34 12.48 2.49
CA PRO A 240 -18.93 12.75 1.19
C PRO A 240 -18.14 13.87 0.51
N ARG A 241 -17.81 13.67 -0.77
CA ARG A 241 -17.14 14.68 -1.60
C ARG A 241 -18.12 15.70 -2.13
#